data_AF-A0A7J8ESQ2-F1
#
_entry.id   AF-A0A7J8ESQ2-F1
#
_cell.length_a   1.000
_cell.length_b   1.000
_cell.length_c   1.000
_cell.angle_alpha   90.00
_cell.angle_beta   90.00
_cell.angle_gamma   90.00
#
_symmetry.space_group_name_H-M   'P 1'
#
loop_
_entity.id
_entity.type
_entity.pdbx_description
1 polymer ?
#
loop_
_entity_poly.entity_id
_entity_poly.type
_entity_poly.pdbx_seq_one_letter_code
_entity_poly.pdbx_strand_id
1 'polypeptide(L)'
;MAPDPQSWEARQQRFAHFTELAIVSVQEIVDFAKQLPGFLQLSREDQIALLKTSAIEVMLLETSRRYNPGSESITFLKDFSYNREDFAKAGLQVEFINPIFEFSKAMNELQLNDAEFALLIAISIFSAGPTNVSTDANEAGEPPDPEQRPLRASVCTAPAGQKASTAAL
;
A
#
# COMPACT_ATOMS: atom_id res chain seq x y z
N MET A 1 34.23 -0.63 -25.65
CA MET A 1 34.29 -0.02 -24.31
C MET A 1 32.90 -0.15 -23.73
N ALA A 2 32.69 -1.06 -22.77
CA ALA A 2 31.37 -1.22 -22.16
C ALA A 2 31.01 0.07 -21.40
N PRO A 3 29.74 0.51 -21.41
CA PRO A 3 29.33 1.65 -20.59
C PRO A 3 29.65 1.35 -19.12
N ASP A 4 30.21 2.34 -18.41
CA ASP A 4 30.49 2.22 -16.99
C ASP A 4 29.18 1.90 -16.24
N PRO A 5 29.09 0.77 -15.52
CA PRO A 5 27.87 0.41 -14.79
C PRO A 5 27.48 1.42 -13.71
N GLN A 6 28.37 2.33 -13.32
CA GLN A 6 28.11 3.45 -12.40
C GLN A 6 27.87 4.79 -13.09
N SER A 7 27.76 4.82 -14.43
CA SER A 7 27.46 6.05 -15.16
C SER A 7 26.08 6.62 -14.78
N TRP A 8 25.93 7.94 -14.90
CA TRP A 8 24.65 8.60 -14.62
C TRP A 8 23.55 8.14 -15.59
N GLU A 9 23.90 7.79 -16.83
CA GLU A 9 22.97 7.21 -17.81
C GLU A 9 22.48 5.84 -17.33
N ALA A 10 23.38 4.97 -16.85
CA ALA A 10 23.00 3.66 -16.33
C ALA A 10 22.10 3.77 -15.10
N ARG A 11 22.37 4.72 -14.20
CA ARG A 11 21.50 5.02 -13.05
C ARG A 11 20.11 5.49 -13.52
N GLN A 12 20.07 6.42 -14.48
CA GLN A 12 18.81 6.95 -15.01
C GLN A 12 17.98 5.87 -15.70
N GLN A 13 18.61 4.96 -16.44
CA GLN A 13 17.94 3.81 -17.07
C GLN A 13 17.35 2.87 -16.02
N ARG A 14 18.09 2.55 -14.94
CA ARG A 14 17.57 1.71 -13.85
C ARG A 14 16.39 2.38 -13.15
N PHE A 15 16.48 3.68 -12.87
CA PHE A 15 15.39 4.42 -12.26
C PHE A 15 14.14 4.45 -13.16
N ALA A 16 14.32 4.67 -14.46
CA ALA A 16 13.24 4.60 -15.44
C ALA A 16 12.59 3.21 -15.44
N HIS A 17 13.39 2.15 -15.44
CA HIS A 17 12.90 0.77 -15.34
C HIS A 17 12.08 0.52 -14.08
N PHE A 18 12.55 0.95 -12.90
CA PHE A 18 11.74 0.85 -11.67
C PHE A 18 10.46 1.67 -11.73
N THR A 19 10.48 2.82 -12.39
CA THR A 19 9.27 3.65 -12.60
C THR A 19 8.27 2.92 -13.50
N GLU A 20 8.72 2.26 -14.56
CA GLU A 20 7.88 1.43 -15.42
C GLU A 20 7.26 0.26 -14.63
N LEU A 21 8.04 -0.43 -13.81
CA LEU A 21 7.54 -1.49 -12.93
C LEU A 21 6.47 -0.97 -11.95
N ALA A 22 6.67 0.23 -11.38
CA ALA A 22 5.69 0.87 -10.50
C ALA A 22 4.39 1.21 -11.24
N ILE A 23 4.47 1.70 -12.48
CA ILE A 23 3.29 1.96 -13.32
C ILE A 23 2.50 0.67 -13.57
N VAL A 24 3.18 -0.43 -13.90
CA VAL A 24 2.51 -1.72 -14.11
C VAL A 24 1.88 -2.22 -12.80
N SER A 25 2.57 -2.07 -11.66
CA SER A 25 2.00 -2.43 -10.36
C SER A 25 0.73 -1.63 -10.04
N VAL A 26 0.68 -0.34 -10.35
CA VAL A 26 -0.54 0.47 -10.19
C VAL A 26 -1.67 -0.05 -11.07
N GLN A 27 -1.39 -0.50 -12.30
CA GLN A 27 -2.41 -1.09 -13.17
C GLN A 27 -2.95 -2.41 -12.61
N GLU A 28 -2.07 -3.28 -12.07
CA GLU A 28 -2.48 -4.51 -11.39
C GLU A 28 -3.40 -4.22 -10.19
N ILE A 29 -3.10 -3.16 -9.42
CA ILE A 29 -3.93 -2.72 -8.28
C ILE A 29 -5.31 -2.26 -8.75
N VAL A 30 -5.36 -1.46 -9.81
CA VAL A 30 -6.63 -0.99 -10.39
C VAL A 30 -7.47 -2.17 -10.88
N ASP A 31 -6.86 -3.14 -11.56
CA ASP A 31 -7.56 -4.31 -12.07
C ASP A 31 -8.00 -5.28 -10.97
N PHE A 32 -7.23 -5.39 -9.88
CA PHE A 32 -7.66 -6.09 -8.67
C PHE A 32 -8.87 -5.39 -8.03
N ALA A 33 -8.81 -4.07 -7.84
CA ALA A 33 -9.89 -3.31 -7.20
C ALA A 33 -11.23 -3.44 -7.95
N LYS A 34 -11.20 -3.42 -9.29
CA LYS A 34 -12.41 -3.63 -10.12
C LYS A 34 -13.08 -4.99 -9.90
N GLN A 35 -12.35 -5.99 -9.41
CA GLN A 35 -12.88 -7.32 -9.12
C GLN A 35 -13.48 -7.41 -7.70
N LEU A 36 -13.26 -6.41 -6.85
CA LEU A 36 -13.79 -6.39 -5.50
C LEU A 36 -15.30 -6.12 -5.51
N PRO A 37 -16.10 -6.90 -4.76
CA PRO A 37 -17.51 -6.59 -4.55
C PRO A 37 -17.69 -5.17 -3.99
N GLY A 38 -18.66 -4.41 -4.50
CA GLY A 38 -18.91 -3.03 -4.03
C GLY A 38 -18.12 -1.96 -4.80
N PHE A 39 -16.94 -2.28 -5.33
CA PHE A 39 -16.02 -1.25 -5.85
C PHE A 39 -16.56 -0.52 -7.09
N LEU A 40 -17.08 -1.26 -8.07
CA LEU A 40 -17.63 -0.68 -9.30
C LEU A 40 -18.98 0.06 -9.08
N GLN A 41 -19.63 -0.15 -7.93
CA GLN A 41 -20.86 0.58 -7.57
C GLN A 41 -20.58 1.97 -7.00
N LEU A 42 -19.32 2.26 -6.60
CA LEU A 42 -18.91 3.57 -6.10
C LEU A 42 -18.87 4.62 -7.21
N SER A 43 -18.95 5.89 -6.84
CA SER A 43 -18.73 6.99 -7.78
C SER A 43 -17.30 6.93 -8.38
N ARG A 44 -17.12 7.49 -9.57
CA ARG A 44 -15.78 7.54 -10.19
C ARG A 44 -14.77 8.30 -9.31
N GLU A 45 -15.24 9.34 -8.62
CA GLU A 45 -14.43 10.14 -7.71
C GLU A 45 -13.97 9.31 -6.51
N ASP A 46 -14.87 8.54 -5.91
CA ASP A 46 -14.52 7.64 -4.80
C ASP A 46 -13.58 6.52 -5.22
N GLN A 47 -13.81 5.91 -6.39
CA GLN A 47 -12.90 4.90 -6.93
C GLN A 47 -11.47 5.46 -7.08
N ILE A 48 -11.33 6.67 -7.64
CA ILE A 48 -10.04 7.35 -7.80
C ILE A 48 -9.45 7.69 -6.42
N ALA A 49 -10.26 8.19 -5.50
CA ALA A 49 -9.82 8.56 -4.16
C ALA A 49 -9.27 7.35 -3.42
N LEU A 50 -10.03 6.25 -3.33
CA LEU A 50 -9.61 5.00 -2.66
C LEU A 50 -8.32 4.43 -3.27
N LEU A 51 -8.22 4.38 -4.60
CA LEU A 51 -7.00 3.89 -5.27
C LEU A 51 -5.80 4.79 -4.98
N LYS A 52 -5.98 6.11 -5.03
CA LYS A 52 -4.90 7.08 -4.77
C LYS A 52 -4.42 7.01 -3.32
N THR A 53 -5.33 6.88 -2.36
CA THR A 53 -4.99 6.86 -0.92
C THR A 53 -4.41 5.52 -0.47
N SER A 54 -4.79 4.40 -1.10
CA SER A 54 -4.30 3.06 -0.75
C SER A 54 -3.07 2.61 -1.54
N ALA A 55 -2.73 3.26 -2.66
CA ALA A 55 -1.71 2.80 -3.61
C ALA A 55 -0.39 2.35 -2.95
N ILE A 56 0.18 3.16 -2.06
CA ILE A 56 1.47 2.83 -1.42
C ILE A 56 1.34 1.62 -0.47
N GLU A 57 0.27 1.54 0.33
CA GLU A 57 0.03 0.40 1.22
C GLU A 57 -0.12 -0.89 0.41
N VAL A 58 -0.90 -0.85 -0.68
CA VAL A 58 -1.11 -2.00 -1.55
C VAL A 58 0.18 -2.38 -2.30
N MET A 59 0.95 -1.40 -2.80
CA MET A 59 2.24 -1.67 -3.43
C MET A 59 3.21 -2.36 -2.47
N LEU A 60 3.23 -1.99 -1.18
CA LEU A 60 4.06 -2.65 -0.17
C LEU A 60 3.60 -4.09 0.09
N LEU A 61 2.29 -4.35 0.17
CA LEU A 61 1.74 -5.71 0.31
C LEU A 61 2.06 -6.60 -0.91
N GLU A 62 1.90 -6.06 -2.11
CA GLU A 62 2.24 -6.78 -3.35
C GLU A 62 3.75 -7.04 -3.46
N THR A 63 4.57 -6.08 -3.02
CA THR A 63 6.04 -6.21 -2.94
C THR A 63 6.44 -7.29 -1.95
N SER A 64 5.84 -7.32 -0.76
CA SER A 64 6.16 -8.31 0.26
C SER A 64 5.73 -9.73 -0.14
N ARG A 65 4.60 -9.88 -0.84
CA ARG A 65 4.19 -11.17 -1.43
C ARG A 65 5.21 -11.73 -2.43
N ARG A 66 5.98 -10.87 -3.08
CA ARG A 66 7.00 -11.21 -4.09
C ARG A 66 8.41 -11.38 -3.52
N TYR A 67 8.58 -11.26 -2.20
CA TYR A 67 9.87 -11.37 -1.54
C TYR A 67 10.33 -12.83 -1.46
N ASN A 68 11.60 -13.05 -1.81
CA ASN A 68 12.27 -14.33 -1.67
C ASN A 68 13.32 -14.24 -0.56
N PRO A 69 13.14 -14.93 0.58
CA PRO A 69 14.10 -14.91 1.67
C PRO A 69 15.42 -15.60 1.34
N GLY A 70 15.45 -16.52 0.36
CA GLY A 70 16.67 -17.25 -0.02
C GLY A 70 17.67 -16.41 -0.80
N SER A 71 17.18 -15.46 -1.62
CA SER A 71 18.00 -14.53 -2.41
C SER A 71 17.97 -13.10 -1.87
N GLU A 72 17.23 -12.84 -0.80
CA GLU A 72 16.92 -11.50 -0.27
C GLU A 72 16.54 -10.51 -1.38
N SER A 73 15.65 -10.93 -2.27
CA SER A 73 15.24 -10.17 -3.45
C SER A 73 13.72 -10.12 -3.61
N ILE A 74 13.23 -9.12 -4.34
CA ILE A 74 11.83 -8.97 -4.71
C ILE A 74 11.71 -9.21 -6.22
N THR A 75 10.78 -10.05 -6.63
CA THR A 75 10.60 -10.42 -8.05
C THR A 75 9.40 -9.72 -8.68
N PHE A 76 9.64 -8.82 -9.64
CA PHE A 76 8.61 -8.16 -10.44
C PHE A 76 8.45 -8.86 -11.80
N LEU A 77 7.24 -8.81 -12.38
CA LEU A 77 6.89 -9.35 -13.72
C LEU A 77 7.53 -10.72 -14.03
N LYS A 78 7.38 -11.68 -13.10
CA LYS A 78 7.90 -13.08 -13.10
C LYS A 78 9.42 -13.25 -13.18
N ASP A 79 10.15 -12.40 -13.88
CA ASP A 79 11.54 -12.65 -14.27
C ASP A 79 12.53 -11.61 -13.71
N PHE A 80 12.04 -10.49 -13.15
CA PHE A 80 12.90 -9.40 -12.70
C PHE A 80 13.08 -9.41 -11.18
N SER A 81 14.12 -10.09 -10.71
CA SER A 81 14.52 -10.10 -9.30
C SER A 81 15.49 -8.96 -8.96
N TYR A 82 15.18 -8.19 -7.92
CA TYR A 82 16.03 -7.10 -7.43
C TYR A 82 16.32 -7.23 -5.95
N ASN A 83 17.59 -7.09 -5.58
CA ASN A 83 18.02 -6.97 -4.20
C ASN A 83 18.22 -5.49 -3.81
N ARG A 84 18.60 -5.24 -2.56
CA ARG A 84 18.83 -3.88 -2.04
C ARG A 84 19.88 -3.09 -2.85
N GLU A 85 20.91 -3.75 -3.35
CA GLU A 85 21.97 -3.13 -4.16
C GLU A 85 21.43 -2.65 -5.51
N ASP A 86 20.50 -3.39 -6.13
CA ASP A 86 19.89 -2.99 -7.39
C ASP A 86 19.04 -1.72 -7.26
N PHE A 87 18.28 -1.62 -6.16
CA PHE A 87 17.56 -0.39 -5.83
C PHE A 87 18.53 0.78 -5.55
N ALA A 88 19.66 0.52 -4.86
CA ALA A 88 20.69 1.54 -4.62
C ALA A 88 21.36 1.99 -5.93
N LYS A 89 21.60 1.08 -6.88
CA LYS A 89 22.13 1.38 -8.22
C LYS A 89 21.17 2.20 -9.08
N ALA A 90 19.87 2.14 -8.81
CA ALA A 90 18.87 3.05 -9.37
C ALA A 90 18.87 4.42 -8.69
N GLY A 91 19.65 4.59 -7.62
CA GLY A 91 19.79 5.84 -6.90
C GLY A 91 18.77 6.05 -5.80
N LEU A 92 18.08 4.99 -5.36
CA LEU A 92 17.22 5.06 -4.19
C LEU A 92 18.06 5.08 -2.92
N GLN A 93 17.58 5.82 -1.93
CA GLN A 93 18.26 6.00 -0.65
C GLN A 93 18.07 4.78 0.25
N VAL A 94 19.05 4.48 1.09
CA VAL A 94 19.02 3.32 1.99
C VAL A 94 17.87 3.43 2.99
N GLU A 95 17.54 4.65 3.40
CA GLU A 95 16.43 5.02 4.28
C GLU A 95 15.06 4.69 3.66
N PHE A 96 14.99 4.57 2.33
CA PHE A 96 13.80 4.13 1.60
C PHE A 96 13.84 2.61 1.34
N ILE A 97 14.99 2.08 0.96
CA ILE A 97 15.16 0.67 0.60
C ILE A 97 14.97 -0.23 1.84
N ASN A 98 15.59 0.13 2.97
CA ASN A 98 15.62 -0.76 4.12
C ASN A 98 14.24 -1.07 4.70
N PRO A 99 13.36 -0.09 4.92
CA PRO A 99 12.01 -0.34 5.39
C PRO A 99 11.21 -1.30 4.49
N ILE A 100 11.36 -1.23 3.16
CA ILE A 100 10.63 -2.09 2.22
C ILE A 100 11.01 -3.55 2.41
N PHE A 101 12.31 -3.85 2.52
CA PHE A 101 12.78 -5.22 2.69
C PHE A 101 12.57 -5.73 4.12
N GLU A 102 12.66 -4.87 5.14
CA GLU A 102 12.33 -5.25 6.52
C GLU A 102 10.84 -5.59 6.67
N PHE A 103 9.97 -4.76 6.08
CA PHE A 103 8.54 -5.06 5.99
C PHE A 103 8.28 -6.37 5.24
N SER A 104 8.92 -6.55 4.09
CA SER A 104 8.81 -7.78 3.30
C SER A 104 9.23 -9.03 4.08
N LYS A 105 10.32 -8.94 4.84
CA LYS A 105 10.79 -10.03 5.69
C LYS A 105 9.79 -10.36 6.80
N ALA A 106 9.29 -9.34 7.51
CA ALA A 106 8.28 -9.52 8.56
C ALA A 106 6.98 -10.15 8.01
N MET A 107 6.52 -9.71 6.83
CA MET A 107 5.35 -10.29 6.17
C MET A 107 5.59 -11.75 5.74
N ASN A 108 6.79 -12.09 5.27
CA ASN A 108 7.13 -13.47 4.93
C ASN A 108 7.13 -14.38 6.17
N GLU A 109 7.46 -13.89 7.36
CA GLU A 109 7.38 -14.66 8.61
C GLU A 109 5.94 -15.02 9.01
N LEU A 110 4.94 -14.26 8.55
CA LEU A 110 3.52 -14.56 8.79
C LEU A 110 3.00 -15.74 7.95
N GLN A 111 3.73 -16.14 6.90
CA GLN A 111 3.37 -17.27 6.02
C GLN A 111 1.94 -17.18 5.46
N LEU A 112 1.53 -15.97 5.06
CA LEU A 112 0.19 -15.74 4.52
C LEU A 112 0.01 -16.41 3.16
N ASN A 113 -1.17 -16.96 2.93
CA ASN A 113 -1.58 -17.48 1.63
C ASN A 113 -2.17 -16.39 0.73
N ASP A 114 -2.43 -16.72 -0.54
CA ASP A 114 -2.94 -15.77 -1.54
C ASP A 114 -4.28 -15.13 -1.14
N ALA A 115 -5.17 -15.88 -0.47
CA ALA A 115 -6.46 -15.36 -0.02
C ALA A 115 -6.29 -14.35 1.12
N GLU A 116 -5.37 -14.60 2.04
CA GLU A 116 -5.06 -13.67 3.14
C GLU A 116 -4.43 -12.37 2.62
N PHE A 117 -3.52 -12.45 1.64
CA PHE A 117 -3.02 -11.27 0.94
C PHE A 117 -4.13 -10.50 0.22
N ALA A 118 -5.01 -11.20 -0.50
CA ALA A 118 -6.14 -10.57 -1.18
C ALA A 118 -7.06 -9.82 -0.18
N LEU A 119 -7.30 -10.40 1.00
CA LEU A 119 -8.06 -9.75 2.07
C LEU A 119 -7.34 -8.51 2.62
N LEU A 120 -6.04 -8.58 2.89
CA LEU A 120 -5.27 -7.42 3.34
C LEU A 120 -5.30 -6.27 2.32
N ILE A 121 -5.16 -6.59 1.03
CA ILE A 121 -5.23 -5.59 -0.05
C ILE A 121 -6.62 -4.98 -0.14
N ALA A 122 -7.68 -5.81 -0.12
CA ALA A 122 -9.06 -5.32 -0.13
C ALA A 122 -9.34 -4.41 1.08
N ILE A 123 -8.87 -4.81 2.27
CA ILE A 123 -8.96 -3.99 3.48
C ILE A 123 -8.23 -2.67 3.24
N SER A 124 -6.98 -2.65 2.78
CA SER A 124 -6.26 -1.38 2.53
C SER A 124 -6.99 -0.47 1.53
N ILE A 125 -7.58 -1.02 0.47
CA ILE A 125 -8.35 -0.23 -0.52
C ILE A 125 -9.58 0.43 0.12
N PHE A 126 -10.42 -0.33 0.84
CA PHE A 126 -11.65 0.21 1.44
C PHE A 126 -11.42 0.94 2.78
N SER A 127 -10.28 0.70 3.43
CA SER A 127 -9.90 1.33 4.70
C SER A 127 -9.27 2.70 4.50
N ALA A 128 -8.75 2.98 3.31
CA ALA A 128 -8.24 4.28 2.92
C ALA A 128 -9.43 5.24 2.68
N GLY A 129 -10.20 5.47 3.74
CA GLY A 129 -11.37 6.33 3.72
C GLY A 129 -11.02 7.67 3.09
N PRO A 130 -11.95 8.29 2.35
CA PRO A 130 -11.75 9.64 1.87
C PRO A 130 -11.40 10.50 3.09
N THR A 131 -10.16 10.95 3.16
CA THR A 131 -9.82 12.09 4.01
C THR A 131 -10.81 13.15 3.59
N ASN A 132 -11.71 13.50 4.50
CA ASN A 132 -12.58 14.64 4.45
C ASN A 132 -11.73 15.88 4.11
N VAL A 133 -11.48 16.12 2.82
CA VAL A 133 -11.10 17.42 2.33
C VAL A 133 -12.37 18.23 2.41
N SER A 134 -12.55 18.85 3.57
CA SER A 134 -13.64 19.76 3.84
C SER A 134 -13.69 20.88 2.80
N THR A 135 -14.93 21.17 2.41
CA THR A 135 -15.52 22.50 2.20
C THR A 135 -15.11 23.27 0.96
N ASP A 136 -15.92 23.14 -0.10
CA ASP A 136 -16.62 24.33 -0.57
C ASP A 136 -17.85 24.52 0.32
N ALA A 137 -17.83 25.60 1.08
CA ALA A 137 -18.89 25.98 2.00
C ALA A 137 -20.11 26.46 1.22
N ASN A 138 -21.10 25.58 0.99
CA ASN A 138 -22.51 25.93 0.97
C ASN A 138 -23.38 24.68 0.76
N GLU A 139 -23.72 24.00 1.84
CA GLU A 139 -25.12 23.64 2.11
C GLU A 139 -25.23 23.15 3.57
N ALA A 140 -26.17 23.76 4.28
CA ALA A 140 -26.44 23.46 5.66
C ALA A 140 -27.22 22.14 5.78
N GLY A 141 -26.74 21.24 6.64
CA GLY A 141 -27.58 20.34 7.41
C GLY A 141 -27.68 18.90 6.95
N GLU A 142 -26.67 18.09 7.26
CA GLU A 142 -26.88 16.67 7.64
C GLU A 142 -25.65 16.24 8.48
N PRO A 143 -25.81 15.68 9.70
CA PRO A 143 -24.69 15.02 10.36
C PRO A 143 -24.23 13.84 9.50
N PRO A 144 -22.89 13.59 9.38
CA PRO A 144 -22.40 12.49 8.58
C PRO A 144 -22.99 11.17 9.08
N ASP A 145 -23.54 10.39 8.15
CA ASP A 145 -24.16 9.10 8.40
C ASP A 145 -23.21 8.18 9.21
N PRO A 146 -23.63 7.69 10.38
CA PRO A 146 -22.80 6.79 11.20
C PRO A 146 -22.40 5.50 10.48
N GLU A 147 -23.11 5.08 9.41
CA GLU A 147 -22.74 3.91 8.59
C GLU A 147 -21.59 4.16 7.61
N GLN A 148 -21.23 5.42 7.34
CA GLN A 148 -20.17 5.79 6.39
C GLN A 148 -18.81 6.01 7.05
N ARG A 149 -18.66 5.63 8.34
CA ARG A 149 -17.35 5.74 9.00
C ARG A 149 -16.34 4.81 8.32
N PRO A 150 -15.16 5.32 7.95
CA PRO A 150 -14.12 4.48 7.38
C PRO A 150 -13.71 3.40 8.38
N LEU A 151 -13.48 2.19 7.89
CA LEU A 151 -13.14 1.02 8.72
C LEU A 151 -11.97 1.29 9.68
N ARG A 152 -10.98 2.11 9.29
CA ARG A 152 -9.86 2.52 10.18
C ARG A 152 -10.32 3.34 11.38
N ALA A 153 -11.34 4.17 11.24
CA ALA A 153 -11.89 4.94 12.36
C ALA A 153 -12.57 4.01 13.39
N SER A 154 -13.25 2.97 12.91
CA SER A 154 -13.90 1.96 13.77
C SER A 154 -12.88 1.05 14.49
N VAL A 155 -11.76 0.73 13.85
CA VAL A 155 -10.67 -0.07 14.46
C VAL A 155 -9.88 0.72 15.51
N CYS A 156 -9.66 2.03 15.29
CA CYS A 156 -8.93 2.88 16.24
C CYS A 156 -9.76 3.32 17.46
N THR A 157 -11.09 3.26 17.41
CA THR A 157 -11.94 3.50 18.59
C THR A 157 -12.04 2.26 19.47
N ALA A 158 -10.97 1.95 20.20
CA ALA A 158 -11.09 1.14 21.41
C ALA A 158 -11.91 1.92 22.46
N PRO A 159 -12.75 1.26 23.29
CA PRO A 159 -13.55 1.96 24.29
C PRO A 159 -12.64 2.51 25.39
N ALA A 160 -12.37 3.81 25.34
CA ALA A 160 -11.87 4.55 26.49
C ALA A 160 -12.98 4.64 27.53
N GLY A 161 -13.08 3.65 28.41
CA GLY A 161 -13.91 3.79 29.61
C GLY A 161 -14.57 2.51 30.10
N GLN A 162 -13.81 1.66 30.77
CA GLN A 162 -14.33 1.02 31.96
C GLN A 162 -13.54 1.56 33.15
N LYS A 163 -14.01 2.70 33.69
CA LYS A 163 -13.55 3.14 35.01
C LYS A 163 -13.92 2.05 35.99
N ALA A 164 -12.91 1.33 36.50
CA ALA A 164 -13.07 0.52 37.68
C ALA A 164 -13.56 1.43 38.81
N SER A 165 -14.82 1.26 39.18
CA SER A 165 -15.43 1.87 40.35
C SER A 165 -14.81 1.22 41.58
N THR A 166 -13.79 1.84 42.17
CA THR A 166 -13.38 1.53 43.54
C THR A 166 -14.25 2.35 44.49
N ALA A 167 -15.35 1.75 44.92
CA ALA A 167 -16.09 2.15 46.11
C ALA A 167 -16.07 0.98 47.10
N ALA A 168 -15.73 1.31 48.36
CA ALA A 168 -15.83 0.51 49.58
C ALA A 168 -14.84 -0.66 49.75
N LEU A 169 -13.72 -0.41 50.45
CA LEU A 169 -13.53 -0.73 51.88
C LEU A 169 -12.32 0.03 52.43
#